data_AF-A0A843YXQ1-F1
#
_entry.id   AF-A0A843YXQ1-F1
#
_cell.length_a   1.000
_cell.length_b   1.000
_cell.length_c   1.000
_cell.angle_alpha   90.00
_cell.angle_beta   90.00
_cell.angle_gamma   90.00
#
_symmetry.space_group_name_H-M   'P 1'
#
loop_
_entity.id
_entity.type
_entity.pdbx_description
1 polymer ?
#
loop_
_entity_poly.entity_id
_entity_poly.type
_entity_poly.pdbx_seq_one_letter_code
_entity_poly.pdbx_strand_id
1 'polypeptide(L)'
;MVDWNNKRPEMVKYISALSVGKAIYAAPDGNKETARLLVAADGFHFKNSDFDDLKLLSISLLSPAGSEFSISFDDNGSILVNDAKYVAPTNQENETIKGNKTYEGKTNLKGGLQLLSPSGTVFNVLVDDDGKLTTEKEVDNGIANK
;
A
#
# COMPACT_ATOMS: atom_id res chain seq x y z
N MET A 1 -39.48 10.59 2.85
CA MET A 1 -38.29 11.42 3.10
C MET A 1 -37.10 10.47 3.09
N VAL A 2 -36.15 10.62 2.16
CA VAL A 2 -34.97 9.74 2.10
C VAL A 2 -33.97 10.19 3.16
N ASP A 3 -33.53 9.26 4.00
CA ASP A 3 -32.50 9.50 5.01
C ASP A 3 -31.14 9.66 4.31
N TRP A 4 -30.56 10.85 4.36
CA TRP A 4 -29.28 11.21 3.75
C TRP A 4 -28.08 11.06 4.70
N ASN A 5 -28.23 10.38 5.84
CA ASN A 5 -27.15 10.11 6.81
C ASN A 5 -26.09 9.09 6.29
N ASN A 6 -25.56 9.28 5.08
CA ASN A 6 -24.56 8.39 4.45
C ASN A 6 -25.00 6.92 4.35
N LYS A 7 -26.29 6.65 4.14
CA LYS A 7 -26.77 5.29 3.85
C LYS A 7 -27.40 5.25 2.46
N ARG A 8 -27.01 4.25 1.67
CA ARG A 8 -27.51 4.04 0.31
C ARG A 8 -29.01 3.67 0.33
N PRO A 9 -29.87 4.37 -0.45
CA PRO A 9 -31.26 3.96 -0.63
C PRO A 9 -31.38 2.64 -1.42
N GLU A 10 -32.41 1.83 -1.15
CA GLU A 10 -32.68 0.61 -1.90
C GLU A 10 -32.95 0.91 -3.39
N MET A 11 -32.42 0.08 -4.30
CA MET A 11 -32.66 0.24 -5.74
C MET A 11 -34.10 -0.15 -6.10
N VAL A 12 -34.87 0.81 -6.63
CA VAL A 12 -36.19 0.53 -7.21
C VAL A 12 -36.01 0.09 -8.66
N LYS A 13 -36.68 -1.00 -9.05
CA LYS A 13 -36.54 -1.69 -10.36
C LYS A 13 -36.82 -0.84 -11.61
N TYR A 14 -37.30 0.39 -11.47
CA TYR A 14 -37.63 1.28 -12.58
C TYR A 14 -36.87 2.59 -12.44
N ILE A 15 -35.71 2.70 -13.11
CA ILE A 15 -34.96 3.94 -13.17
C ILE A 15 -35.66 4.85 -14.19
N SER A 16 -36.25 5.95 -13.74
CA SER A 16 -36.78 6.98 -14.63
C SER A 16 -35.66 7.96 -14.99
N ALA A 17 -35.28 8.02 -16.28
CA ALA A 17 -34.48 9.13 -16.79
C ALA A 17 -35.41 10.34 -16.90
N LEU A 18 -35.36 11.23 -15.91
CA LEU A 18 -36.36 12.29 -15.72
C LEU A 18 -36.24 13.48 -16.68
N SER A 19 -35.15 13.55 -17.47
CA SER A 19 -34.98 14.42 -18.64
C SER A 19 -33.60 14.21 -19.30
N VAL A 20 -33.53 14.22 -20.63
CA VAL A 20 -32.26 14.38 -21.37
C VAL A 20 -32.02 15.88 -21.55
N GLY A 21 -31.03 16.44 -20.84
CA GLY A 21 -30.60 17.85 -20.91
C GLY A 21 -29.08 17.95 -20.90
N LYS A 22 -28.50 19.11 -20.53
CA LYS A 22 -27.02 19.31 -20.42
C LYS A 22 -26.32 18.41 -19.38
N ALA A 23 -27.07 17.56 -18.68
CA ALA A 23 -26.61 16.69 -17.61
C ALA A 23 -27.51 15.45 -17.49
N ILE A 24 -26.98 14.37 -16.91
CA ILE A 24 -27.70 13.13 -16.60
C ILE A 24 -27.96 13.07 -15.10
N TYR A 25 -29.23 12.89 -14.74
CA TYR A 25 -29.68 12.69 -13.37
C TYR A 25 -30.28 11.30 -13.22
N ALA A 26 -29.95 10.61 -12.12
CA ALA A 26 -30.60 9.36 -11.74
C ALA A 26 -31.35 9.54 -10.42
N ALA A 27 -32.62 9.11 -10.39
CA ALA A 27 -33.42 9.01 -9.18
C ALA A 27 -33.65 7.53 -8.86
N PRO A 28 -32.80 6.88 -8.03
CA PRO A 28 -32.94 5.46 -7.71
C PRO A 28 -34.27 5.13 -7.01
N ASP A 29 -34.88 6.12 -6.36
CA ASP A 29 -36.18 6.08 -5.68
C ASP A 29 -37.34 6.57 -6.58
N GLY A 30 -37.05 6.94 -7.83
CA GLY A 30 -38.02 7.48 -8.79
C GLY A 30 -38.46 8.92 -8.52
N ASN A 31 -37.96 9.59 -7.46
CA ASN A 31 -38.34 10.96 -7.12
C ASN A 31 -37.36 11.98 -7.73
N LYS A 32 -37.90 12.93 -8.50
CA LYS A 32 -37.10 13.95 -9.20
C LYS A 32 -36.42 14.95 -8.29
N GLU A 33 -37.01 15.25 -7.14
CA GLU A 33 -36.43 16.19 -6.17
C GLU A 33 -35.19 15.61 -5.46
N THR A 34 -35.08 14.29 -5.42
CA THR A 34 -33.96 13.54 -4.82
C THR A 34 -33.01 12.96 -5.87
N ALA A 35 -33.21 13.29 -7.16
CA ALA A 35 -32.37 12.82 -8.25
C ALA A 35 -30.91 13.29 -8.06
N ARG A 36 -29.96 12.36 -8.20
CA ARG A 36 -28.52 12.64 -8.14
C ARG A 36 -28.00 13.02 -9.51
N LEU A 37 -27.21 14.08 -9.59
CA LEU A 37 -26.41 14.43 -10.77
C LEU A 37 -25.28 13.40 -10.93
N LEU A 38 -25.20 12.74 -12.08
CA LEU A 38 -24.16 11.74 -12.38
C LEU A 38 -23.11 12.28 -13.34
N VAL A 39 -23.55 13.03 -14.36
CA VAL A 39 -22.69 13.59 -15.40
C VAL A 39 -23.15 15.01 -15.71
N ALA A 40 -22.22 15.96 -15.67
CA ALA A 40 -22.39 17.33 -16.10
C ALA A 40 -21.29 17.72 -17.10
N ALA A 41 -21.29 18.96 -17.57
CA ALA A 41 -20.33 19.46 -18.55
C ALA A 41 -18.86 19.44 -18.04
N ASP A 42 -18.68 19.43 -16.73
CA ASP A 42 -17.39 19.36 -16.01
C ASP A 42 -16.97 17.92 -15.66
N GLY A 43 -17.77 16.92 -16.02
CA GLY A 43 -17.40 15.50 -15.91
C GLY A 43 -18.33 14.68 -15.02
N PHE A 44 -17.77 13.64 -14.40
CA PHE A 44 -18.49 12.74 -13.51
C PHE A 44 -18.54 13.30 -12.10
N HIS A 45 -19.72 13.20 -11.47
CA HIS A 45 -19.94 13.65 -10.10
C HIS A 45 -20.19 12.44 -9.21
N PHE A 46 -19.27 12.18 -8.29
CA PHE A 46 -19.38 11.11 -7.29
C PHE A 46 -19.40 11.70 -5.88
N LYS A 47 -20.14 11.09 -4.98
CA LYS A 47 -20.07 11.29 -3.53
C LYS A 47 -19.35 10.11 -2.89
N ASN A 48 -18.77 10.31 -1.70
CA ASN A 48 -18.14 9.20 -0.96
C ASN A 48 -19.08 7.99 -0.80
N SER A 49 -20.37 8.23 -0.55
CA SER A 49 -21.36 7.16 -0.39
C SER A 49 -21.66 6.35 -1.64
N ASP A 50 -21.27 6.82 -2.83
CA ASP A 50 -21.39 6.04 -4.06
C ASP A 50 -20.35 4.89 -4.10
N PHE A 51 -19.37 4.92 -3.19
CA PHE A 51 -18.29 3.93 -3.07
C PHE A 51 -18.42 2.99 -1.85
N ASP A 52 -19.38 3.22 -0.94
CA ASP A 52 -19.47 2.50 0.34
C ASP A 52 -19.57 0.97 0.18
N ASP A 53 -20.24 0.50 -0.89
CA ASP A 53 -20.35 -0.92 -1.22
C ASP A 53 -19.55 -1.31 -2.49
N LEU A 54 -18.68 -0.43 -2.98
CA LEU A 54 -17.95 -0.69 -4.22
C LEU A 54 -16.92 -1.80 -3.98
N LYS A 55 -17.15 -2.93 -4.65
CA LYS A 55 -16.19 -4.03 -4.74
C LYS A 55 -15.56 -4.01 -6.12
N LEU A 56 -14.25 -3.77 -6.17
CA LEU A 56 -13.46 -3.84 -7.39
C LEU A 56 -12.71 -5.17 -7.41
N LEU A 57 -12.80 -5.88 -8.53
CA LEU A 57 -11.97 -7.08 -8.76
C LEU A 57 -10.52 -6.69 -9.08
N SER A 58 -10.35 -5.56 -9.77
CA SER A 58 -9.05 -5.02 -10.18
C SER A 58 -9.17 -3.52 -10.43
N ILE A 59 -8.06 -2.80 -10.26
CA ILE A 59 -7.88 -1.41 -10.69
C ILE A 59 -6.76 -1.38 -11.72
N SER A 60 -7.06 -0.90 -12.92
CA SER A 60 -6.05 -0.62 -13.96
C SER A 60 -5.66 0.86 -13.97
N LEU A 61 -4.36 1.13 -14.05
CA LEU A 61 -3.77 2.47 -14.06
C LEU A 61 -2.74 2.56 -15.19
N LEU A 62 -2.68 3.70 -15.86
CA LEU A 62 -1.62 3.98 -16.83
C LEU A 62 -0.43 4.64 -16.13
N SER A 63 0.78 4.21 -16.47
CA SER A 63 1.99 4.95 -16.13
C SER A 63 2.10 6.23 -16.97
N PRO A 64 2.97 7.18 -16.58
CA PRO A 64 3.25 8.36 -17.40
C PRO A 64 3.75 8.02 -18.82
N ALA A 65 4.32 6.82 -19.02
CA ALA A 65 4.77 6.33 -20.32
C ALA A 65 3.66 5.63 -21.13
N GLY A 66 2.45 5.50 -20.58
CA GLY A 66 1.30 4.85 -21.23
C GLY A 66 1.23 3.34 -21.06
N SER A 67 2.12 2.72 -20.29
CA SER A 67 2.02 1.31 -19.94
C SER A 67 0.90 1.10 -18.90
N GLU A 68 0.05 0.12 -19.12
CA GLU A 68 -1.01 -0.25 -18.18
C GLU A 68 -0.47 -1.16 -17.07
N PHE A 69 -0.92 -0.90 -15.85
CA PHE A 69 -0.64 -1.69 -14.66
C PHE A 69 -1.93 -2.01 -13.94
N SER A 70 -2.09 -3.26 -13.50
CA SER A 70 -3.26 -3.69 -12.73
C SER A 70 -2.88 -3.98 -11.28
N ILE A 71 -3.78 -3.64 -10.35
CA ILE A 71 -3.72 -4.01 -8.93
C ILE A 71 -4.98 -4.81 -8.59
N SER A 72 -4.82 -6.02 -8.07
CA SER A 72 -5.91 -6.92 -7.66
C SER A 72 -5.53 -7.74 -6.43
N PHE A 73 -6.43 -8.63 -5.98
CA PHE A 73 -6.17 -9.59 -4.91
C PHE A 73 -6.43 -11.02 -5.41
N ASP A 74 -5.66 -11.99 -4.91
CA ASP A 74 -6.00 -13.41 -5.05
C ASP A 74 -7.03 -13.85 -3.99
N ASP A 75 -7.54 -15.09 -4.11
CA ASP A 75 -8.52 -15.66 -3.17
C ASP A 75 -7.99 -15.82 -1.73
N ASN A 76 -6.68 -15.70 -1.54
CA ASN A 76 -6.03 -15.75 -0.22
C ASN A 76 -5.75 -14.35 0.36
N GLY A 77 -6.15 -13.28 -0.34
CA GLY A 77 -5.91 -11.89 0.07
C GLY A 77 -4.50 -11.36 -0.23
N SER A 78 -3.71 -12.05 -1.07
CA SER A 78 -2.43 -11.50 -1.54
C SER A 78 -2.66 -10.41 -2.59
N ILE A 79 -1.95 -9.29 -2.50
CA ILE A 79 -1.95 -8.26 -3.55
C ILE A 79 -1.26 -8.83 -4.80
N LEU A 80 -1.83 -8.59 -5.97
CA LEU A 80 -1.25 -8.88 -7.28
C LEU A 80 -0.97 -7.56 -8.01
N VAL A 81 0.20 -7.46 -8.64
CA VAL A 81 0.56 -6.38 -9.58
C VAL A 81 0.84 -7.03 -10.92
N ASN A 82 0.05 -6.71 -11.96
CA ASN A 82 0.13 -7.36 -13.28
C ASN A 82 0.06 -8.90 -13.17
N ASP A 83 -0.91 -9.39 -12.40
CA ASP A 83 -1.15 -10.83 -12.10
C ASP A 83 -0.02 -11.55 -11.35
N ALA A 84 1.08 -10.85 -11.04
CA ALA A 84 2.16 -11.37 -10.22
C ALA A 84 1.93 -11.01 -8.74
N LYS A 85 2.10 -11.98 -7.84
CA LYS A 85 2.02 -11.73 -6.41
C LYS A 85 3.02 -10.66 -5.99
N TYR A 86 2.52 -9.57 -5.40
CA TYR A 86 3.36 -8.56 -4.80
C TYR A 86 4.05 -9.14 -3.57
N VAL A 87 5.37 -9.19 -3.63
CA VAL A 87 6.23 -9.48 -2.48
C VAL A 87 6.82 -8.15 -2.06
N ALA A 88 6.42 -7.67 -0.88
CA ALA A 88 7.03 -6.48 -0.31
C ALA A 88 8.54 -6.68 -0.26
N PRO A 89 9.36 -5.78 -0.84
CA PRO A 89 10.81 -5.91 -0.76
C PRO A 89 11.19 -5.91 0.72
N THR A 90 11.72 -7.04 1.20
CA THR A 90 12.10 -7.27 2.60
C THR A 90 13.37 -6.52 3.00
N ASN A 91 13.85 -5.62 2.15
CA ASN A 91 15.08 -4.86 2.27
C ASN A 91 14.81 -3.38 2.00
N GLN A 92 14.17 -2.71 2.95
CA GLN A 92 14.32 -1.26 3.04
C GLN A 92 15.74 -0.94 3.52
N GLU A 93 16.74 -1.05 2.64
CA GLU A 93 18.10 -0.51 2.87
C GLU A 93 18.65 -0.79 4.30
N ASN A 94 19.46 0.12 4.84
CA ASN A 94 19.86 0.08 6.25
C ASN A 94 18.66 0.44 7.15
N GLU A 95 18.19 -0.51 7.96
CA GLU A 95 17.17 -0.26 8.99
C GLU A 95 17.84 0.15 10.33
N THR A 96 17.39 1.25 10.93
CA THR A 96 17.80 1.63 12.31
C THR A 96 16.70 1.26 13.30
N ILE A 97 16.92 0.19 14.07
CA ILE A 97 15.99 -0.26 15.11
C ILE A 97 16.45 0.29 16.47
N LYS A 98 15.62 1.13 17.12
CA LYS A 98 15.90 1.70 18.46
C LYS A 98 15.31 0.85 19.59
N GLY A 99 15.90 0.99 20.78
CA GLY A 99 15.46 0.34 22.03
C GLY A 99 15.93 -1.12 22.18
N ASN A 100 15.66 -1.71 23.34
CA ASN A 100 16.04 -3.10 23.63
C ASN A 100 15.23 -4.08 22.74
N LYS A 101 15.87 -5.17 22.33
CA LYS A 101 15.23 -6.26 21.55
C LYS A 101 15.48 -7.58 22.27
N THR A 102 14.43 -8.40 22.33
CA THR A 102 14.48 -9.78 22.84
C THR A 102 14.08 -10.71 21.71
N TYR A 103 14.95 -11.67 21.39
CA TYR A 103 14.67 -12.73 20.42
C TYR A 103 14.52 -14.04 21.19
N GLU A 104 13.34 -14.65 21.14
CA GLU A 104 13.01 -15.87 21.90
C GLU A 104 13.46 -17.17 21.19
N GLY A 105 14.02 -17.06 19.99
CA GLY A 105 14.47 -18.18 19.17
C GLY A 105 15.87 -17.98 18.58
N LYS A 106 16.25 -18.87 17.66
CA LYS A 106 17.52 -18.73 16.92
C LYS A 106 17.44 -17.55 15.94
N THR A 107 18.42 -16.66 16.01
CA THR A 107 18.60 -15.56 15.07
C THR A 107 19.71 -15.91 14.06
N ASN A 108 19.46 -15.70 12.77
CA ASN A 108 20.45 -15.92 11.71
C ASN A 108 20.81 -14.57 11.05
N LEU A 109 22.10 -14.19 11.10
CA LEU A 109 22.62 -12.95 10.52
C LEU A 109 23.56 -13.30 9.36
N LYS A 110 23.13 -13.03 8.11
CA LYS A 110 23.90 -13.38 6.90
C LYS A 110 24.94 -12.33 6.49
N GLY A 111 24.92 -11.14 7.11
CA GLY A 111 25.84 -10.03 6.85
C GLY A 111 26.91 -9.82 7.94
N GLY A 112 27.04 -10.75 8.88
CA GLY A 112 27.90 -10.60 10.06
C GLY A 112 27.25 -9.81 11.20
N LEU A 113 28.00 -9.65 12.30
CA LEU A 113 27.60 -8.88 13.47
C LEU A 113 28.71 -7.87 13.78
N GLN A 114 28.34 -6.59 13.88
CA GLN A 114 29.21 -5.53 14.37
C GLN A 114 28.73 -5.05 15.73
N LEU A 115 29.66 -4.83 16.66
CA LEU A 115 29.38 -4.30 18.00
C LEU A 115 30.18 -3.02 18.24
N LEU A 116 29.51 -2.01 18.77
CA LEU A 116 30.12 -0.73 19.13
C LEU A 116 30.54 -0.76 20.61
N SER A 117 31.80 -0.46 20.90
CA SER A 117 32.27 -0.27 22.27
C SER A 117 31.73 1.04 22.87
N PRO A 118 31.72 1.20 24.21
CA PRO A 118 31.38 2.48 24.84
C PRO A 118 32.26 3.66 24.39
N SER A 119 33.48 3.38 23.89
CA SER A 119 34.39 4.38 23.34
C SER A 119 34.13 4.71 21.87
N GLY A 120 33.10 4.13 21.26
CA GLY A 120 32.74 4.34 19.85
C GLY A 120 33.57 3.53 18.85
N THR A 121 34.28 2.50 19.28
CA THR A 121 35.04 1.62 18.38
C THR A 121 34.17 0.47 17.90
N VAL A 122 34.08 0.28 16.58
CA VAL A 122 33.36 -0.85 15.98
C VAL A 122 34.24 -2.09 15.93
N PHE A 123 33.68 -3.23 16.30
CA PHE A 123 34.29 -4.54 16.21
C PHE A 123 33.45 -5.46 15.32
N ASN A 124 34.10 -6.07 14.34
CA ASN A 124 33.52 -7.16 13.58
C ASN A 124 33.60 -8.44 14.41
N VAL A 125 32.46 -9.08 14.65
CA VAL A 125 32.38 -10.38 15.33
C VAL A 125 32.45 -11.47 14.26
N LEU A 126 33.48 -12.30 14.37
CA LEU A 126 33.79 -13.40 13.46
C LEU A 126 33.57 -14.72 14.20
N VAL A 127 33.14 -15.73 13.46
CA VAL A 127 33.04 -17.11 13.94
C VAL A 127 33.83 -17.97 12.98
N ASP A 128 34.83 -18.70 13.48
CA ASP A 128 35.58 -19.64 12.65
C ASP A 128 34.85 -20.98 12.48
N ASP A 129 35.41 -21.87 11.66
CA ASP A 129 34.82 -23.17 11.34
C ASP A 129 34.70 -24.10 12.56
N ASP A 130 35.48 -23.84 13.62
CA ASP A 130 35.42 -24.56 14.89
C ASP A 130 34.38 -23.95 15.85
N GLY A 131 33.69 -22.88 15.43
CA GLY A 131 32.67 -22.18 16.20
C GLY A 131 33.23 -21.20 17.24
N LYS A 132 34.51 -20.86 17.17
CA LYS A 132 35.12 -19.89 18.09
C LYS A 132 34.79 -18.47 17.65
N LEU A 133 34.32 -17.69 18.62
CA LEU A 133 34.08 -16.26 18.45
C LEU A 133 35.38 -15.47 18.60
N THR A 134 35.69 -14.64 17.62
CA THR A 134 36.77 -13.65 17.67
C THR A 134 36.23 -12.28 17.29
N THR A 135 36.96 -11.24 17.69
CA THR A 135 36.61 -9.85 17.36
C THR A 135 37.80 -9.16 16.73
N GLU A 136 37.58 -8.53 15.58
CA GLU A 136 38.57 -7.68 14.93
C GLU A 136 38.10 -6.23 14.97
N LYS A 137 38.99 -5.34 15.41
CA LYS A 137 38.73 -3.90 15.40
C LYS A 137 38.57 -3.45 13.96
N GLU A 138 37.48 -2.77 13.65
CA GLU A 138 37.33 -2.11 12.36
C GLU A 138 38.37 -0.99 12.24
N VAL A 139 39.24 -1.10 11.25
CA VAL A 139 40.23 -0.07 10.94
C VAL A 139 39.66 0.78 9.84
N ASP A 140 39.26 2.00 10.18
CA ASP A 140 38.91 3.01 9.19
C ASP A 140 40.17 3.34 8.38
N ASN A 141 40.32 2.72 7.21
CA ASN A 141 41.29 3.13 6.21
C ASN A 141 40.77 4.43 5.59
N GLY A 142 40.90 5.52 6.34
CA GLY A 142 40.66 6.86 5.85
C GLY A 142 41.41 7.03 4.54
N ILE A 143 40.68 7.24 3.46
CA ILE A 143 41.23 7.54 2.14
C ILE A 143 42.15 8.75 2.32
N ALA A 144 43.46 8.51 2.24
CA ALA A 144 44.45 9.56 2.17
C ALA A 144 44.30 10.27 0.82
N ASN A 145 43.34 11.20 0.74
CA ASN A 145 43.26 12.14 -0.36
C ASN A 145 44.47 13.08 -0.25
N LYS A 146 45.47 12.82 -1.09
CA LYS A 146 46.48 13.80 -1.48
C LYS A 146 45.95 14.65 -2.63
#